data_AF-A0A520YFR8-F1
#
_entry.id   AF-A0A520YFR8-F1
#
_cell.length_a   1.000
_cell.length_b   1.000
_cell.length_c   1.000
_cell.angle_alpha   90.00
_cell.angle_beta   90.00
_cell.angle_gamma   90.00
#
_symmetry.space_group_name_H-M   'P 1'
#
loop_
_entity.id
_entity.type
_entity.pdbx_description
1 polymer ?
#
loop_
_entity_poly.entity_id
_entity_poly.type
_entity_poly.pdbx_seq_one_letter_code
_entity_poly.pdbx_strand_id
1 'polypeptide(L)'
;MEIYQAEPGELRIAERVRLHIMDSGVRVVLNGELIVQFTARSQRSDAPSAQPAELFGRVRHEIGEQAGERGYEELGSEIVEVKDPVDQARVLDVWHEVTYRKALTAVDEAVAEVRWALDLEKYVKP
;
A
#
# COMPACT_ATOMS: atom_id res chain seq x y z
N MET A 1 6.98 -3.34 14.37
CA MET A 1 5.66 -2.80 14.03
C MET A 1 5.35 -1.68 15.00
N GLU A 2 4.85 -0.56 14.48
CA GLU A 2 4.36 0.57 15.26
C GLU A 2 2.95 0.91 14.78
N ILE A 3 2.07 1.28 15.70
CA ILE A 3 0.69 1.68 15.39
C ILE A 3 0.52 3.08 15.93
N TYR A 4 0.06 3.99 15.08
CA TYR A 4 -0.21 5.36 15.47
C TYR A 4 -1.47 5.88 14.81
N GLN A 5 -2.12 6.82 15.49
CA GLN A 5 -3.23 7.56 14.92
C GLN A 5 -2.66 8.68 14.05
N ALA A 6 -2.92 8.61 12.74
CA ALA A 6 -2.47 9.64 11.80
C ALA A 6 -3.47 10.80 11.76
N GLU A 7 -4.76 10.48 11.75
CA GLU A 7 -5.87 11.43 11.74
C GLU A 7 -7.00 10.92 12.66
N PRO A 8 -7.97 11.76 13.06
CA PRO A 8 -9.19 11.29 13.71
C PRO A 8 -9.86 10.20 12.88
N GLY A 9 -10.05 9.00 13.45
CA GLY A 9 -10.62 7.86 12.74
C GLY A 9 -9.65 7.08 11.83
N GLU A 10 -8.36 7.41 11.75
CA GLU A 10 -7.38 6.68 10.96
C GLU A 10 -6.21 6.18 11.82
N LEU A 11 -6.02 4.86 11.85
CA LEU A 11 -4.84 4.21 12.40
C LEU A 11 -3.93 3.75 11.26
N ARG A 12 -2.66 4.11 11.32
CA ARG A 12 -1.62 3.58 10.42
C ARG A 12 -0.84 2.49 11.15
N ILE A 13 -0.67 1.37 10.47
CA ILE A 13 0.19 0.28 10.94
C ILE A 13 1.45 0.34 10.10
N ALA A 14 2.56 0.70 10.74
CA ALA A 14 3.83 0.88 10.06
C ALA A 14 4.83 -0.21 10.45
N GLU A 15 5.53 -0.71 9.44
CA GLU A 15 6.62 -1.66 9.59
C GLU A 15 7.97 -0.96 9.44
N ARG A 16 8.92 -1.38 10.25
CA ARG A 16 10.25 -0.78 10.24
C ARG A 16 11.10 -1.48 9.19
N VAL A 17 11.30 -0.80 8.07
CA VAL A 17 12.12 -1.32 6.96
C VAL A 17 13.60 -1.02 7.20
N ARG A 18 13.93 0.13 7.80
CA ARG A 18 15.30 0.50 8.26
C ARG A 18 15.23 1.35 9.53
N LEU A 19 16.37 1.59 10.19
CA LEU A 19 16.43 2.34 11.47
C LEU A 19 15.68 3.69 11.43
N HIS A 20 15.69 4.38 10.28
CA HIS A 20 15.04 5.68 10.08
C HIS A 20 13.90 5.65 9.05
N ILE A 21 13.49 4.47 8.55
CA ILE A 21 12.47 4.35 7.49
C ILE A 21 11.37 3.42 7.96
N MET A 22 10.16 3.97 7.99
CA MET A 22 8.92 3.26 8.28
C MET A 22 8.11 3.17 6.99
N ASP A 23 7.57 1.99 6.69
CA ASP A 23 6.62 1.79 5.61
C ASP A 23 5.22 1.62 6.22
N SER A 24 4.30 2.52 5.87
CA SER A 24 2.91 2.51 6.36
C SER A 24 1.94 2.11 5.25
N GLY A 25 2.22 0.98 4.59
CA GLY A 25 1.38 0.45 3.54
C GLY A 25 0.06 -0.15 4.01
N VAL A 26 -0.23 -0.19 5.32
CA VAL A 26 -1.51 -0.70 5.88
C VAL A 26 -2.13 0.34 6.83
N ARG A 27 -3.44 0.56 6.70
CA ARG A 27 -4.21 1.45 7.56
C ARG A 27 -5.61 0.92 7.86
N VAL A 28 -6.15 1.31 9.00
CA VAL A 28 -7.53 1.03 9.43
C VAL A 28 -8.24 2.37 9.57
N VAL A 29 -9.36 2.52 8.85
CA VAL A 29 -10.20 3.72 8.87
C VAL A 29 -11.52 3.38 9.55
N LEU A 30 -11.97 4.25 10.44
CA LEU A 30 -13.26 4.18 11.13
C LEU A 30 -14.01 5.51 10.97
N ASN A 31 -14.65 5.68 9.81
CA ASN A 31 -15.41 6.89 9.45
C ASN A 31 -16.84 6.50 9.03
N GLY A 32 -17.61 5.97 9.98
CA GLY A 32 -18.95 5.41 9.75
C GLY A 32 -18.92 3.92 9.38
N GLU A 33 -17.86 3.46 8.73
CA GLU A 33 -17.57 2.05 8.45
C GLU A 33 -16.15 1.69 8.90
N LEU A 34 -15.94 0.44 9.29
CA LEU A 34 -14.62 -0.11 9.61
C LEU A 34 -13.99 -0.64 8.33
N ILE A 35 -12.88 -0.04 7.90
CA ILE A 35 -12.24 -0.36 6.62
C ILE A 35 -10.76 -0.67 6.85
N VAL A 36 -10.30 -1.80 6.33
CA VAL A 36 -8.87 -2.09 6.19
C VAL A 36 -8.44 -1.69 4.79
N GLN A 37 -7.36 -0.92 4.71
CA GLN A 37 -6.76 -0.53 3.43
C GLN A 37 -5.28 -0.90 3.42
N PHE A 38 -4.79 -1.29 2.25
CA PHE A 38 -3.37 -1.42 2.04
C PHE A 38 -2.97 -0.97 0.64
N THR A 39 -1.71 -0.58 0.49
CA THR A 39 -1.14 -0.10 -0.77
C THR A 39 0.00 -1.02 -1.17
N ALA A 40 -0.03 -1.48 -2.42
CA ALA A 40 1.04 -2.24 -3.05
C ALA A 40 1.59 -1.47 -4.24
N ARG A 41 2.84 -1.73 -4.62
CA ARG A 41 3.53 -0.93 -5.64
C ARG A 41 4.50 -1.73 -6.48
N SER A 42 4.72 -1.23 -7.69
CA SER A 42 5.93 -1.47 -8.48
C SER A 42 6.72 -0.17 -8.62
N GLN A 43 7.95 -0.23 -9.12
CA GLN A 43 8.79 0.96 -9.30
C GLN A 43 9.48 0.98 -10.66
N ARG A 44 9.66 2.18 -11.21
CA ARG A 44 10.20 2.39 -12.56
C ARG A 44 11.67 1.94 -12.67
N SER A 45 12.46 2.09 -11.62
CA SER A 45 13.88 1.72 -11.61
C SER A 45 14.12 0.25 -11.96
N ASP A 46 13.20 -0.65 -11.64
CA ASP A 46 13.34 -2.08 -11.93
C ASP A 46 12.98 -2.44 -13.39
N ALA A 47 12.20 -1.59 -14.06
CA ALA A 47 11.82 -1.76 -15.46
C ALA A 47 11.80 -0.40 -16.20
N PRO A 48 12.98 0.18 -16.50
CA PRO A 48 13.08 1.57 -16.99
C PRO A 48 12.37 1.84 -18.33
N SER A 49 12.16 0.80 -19.14
CA SER A 49 11.49 0.89 -20.45
C SER A 49 10.00 0.57 -20.40
N ALA A 50 9.48 0.10 -19.26
CA ALA A 50 8.08 -0.27 -19.13
C ALA A 50 7.18 0.98 -19.12
N GLN A 51 6.01 0.85 -19.71
CA GLN A 51 5.00 1.90 -19.64
C GLN A 51 4.30 1.87 -18.27
N PRO A 52 3.83 3.02 -17.74
CA PRO A 52 3.12 3.06 -16.47
C PRO A 52 1.94 2.08 -16.37
N ALA A 53 1.21 1.89 -17.48
CA ALA A 53 0.10 0.95 -17.54
C ALA A 53 0.53 -0.51 -17.29
N GLU A 54 1.71 -0.90 -17.77
CA GLU A 54 2.29 -2.23 -17.54
C GLU A 54 2.70 -2.39 -16.07
N LEU A 55 3.26 -1.34 -15.47
CA LEU A 55 3.68 -1.32 -14.08
C LEU A 55 2.49 -1.43 -13.11
N PHE A 56 1.39 -0.73 -13.39
CA PHE A 56 0.13 -0.93 -12.64
C PHE A 56 -0.49 -2.30 -12.90
N GLY A 57 -0.48 -2.77 -14.15
CA GLY A 57 -1.02 -4.07 -14.53
C GLY A 57 -0.37 -5.22 -13.76
N ARG A 58 0.95 -5.13 -13.52
CA ARG A 58 1.68 -6.11 -12.70
C ARG A 58 1.23 -6.12 -11.25
N VAL A 59 1.07 -4.95 -10.62
CA VAL A 59 0.56 -4.87 -9.24
C VAL A 59 -0.84 -5.48 -9.16
N ARG A 60 -1.71 -5.16 -10.13
CA ARG A 60 -3.06 -5.72 -10.19
C ARG A 60 -3.08 -7.23 -10.39
N HIS A 61 -2.17 -7.78 -11.19
CA HIS A 61 -2.08 -9.22 -11.40
C HIS A 61 -1.60 -9.95 -10.14
N GLU A 62 -0.44 -9.55 -9.59
CA GLU A 62 0.19 -10.27 -8.47
C GLU A 62 -0.57 -10.09 -7.15
N ILE A 63 -1.03 -8.87 -6.87
CA ILE A 63 -1.64 -8.51 -5.58
C ILE A 63 -3.15 -8.44 -5.69
N GLY A 64 -3.67 -7.87 -6.78
CA GLY A 64 -5.10 -7.67 -6.97
C GLY A 64 -5.89 -8.98 -7.03
N GLU A 65 -5.32 -10.05 -7.59
CA GLU A 65 -5.96 -11.38 -7.60
C GLU A 65 -6.11 -11.93 -6.16
N GLN A 66 -5.02 -11.95 -5.39
CA GLN A 66 -5.05 -12.40 -3.99
C GLN A 66 -5.96 -11.54 -3.11
N ALA A 67 -5.96 -10.23 -3.33
CA ALA A 67 -6.82 -9.28 -2.63
C ALA A 67 -8.30 -9.51 -3.00
N GLY A 68 -8.60 -9.70 -4.29
CA GLY A 68 -9.94 -9.96 -4.80
C GLY A 68 -10.54 -11.26 -4.27
N GLU A 69 -9.76 -12.35 -4.19
CA GLU A 69 -10.18 -13.61 -3.58
C GLU A 69 -10.60 -13.46 -2.12
N ARG A 70 -10.05 -12.46 -1.42
CA ARG A 70 -10.38 -12.12 -0.04
C ARG A 70 -11.47 -11.07 0.10
N GLY A 71 -12.03 -10.58 -1.01
CA GLY A 71 -13.10 -9.58 -1.04
C GLY A 71 -12.61 -8.14 -0.88
N TYR A 72 -11.33 -7.86 -1.16
CA TYR A 72 -10.88 -6.48 -1.34
C TYR A 72 -11.27 -5.97 -2.73
N GLU A 73 -11.54 -4.67 -2.80
CA GLU A 73 -11.72 -3.95 -4.05
C GLU A 73 -10.61 -2.91 -4.23
N GLU A 74 -10.26 -2.62 -5.48
CA GLU A 74 -9.35 -1.52 -5.81
C GLU A 74 -10.03 -0.19 -5.48
N LEU A 75 -9.43 0.59 -4.59
CA LEU A 75 -9.87 1.94 -4.26
C LEU A 75 -9.32 2.95 -5.28
N GLY A 76 -8.10 2.74 -5.77
CA GLY A 76 -7.49 3.59 -6.78
C GLY A 76 -6.01 3.29 -7.01
N SER A 77 -5.42 4.00 -7.97
CA SER A 77 -4.01 3.89 -8.32
C SER A 77 -3.37 5.27 -8.51
N GLU A 78 -2.11 5.42 -8.13
CA GLU A 78 -1.38 6.69 -8.23
C GLU A 78 0.09 6.51 -8.61
N ILE A 79 0.66 7.56 -9.21
CA ILE A 79 2.08 7.64 -9.53
C ILE A 79 2.73 8.53 -8.46
N VAL A 80 3.70 7.98 -7.72
CA VAL A 80 4.39 8.69 -6.64
C VAL A 80 5.85 8.91 -7.02
N GLU A 81 6.27 10.17 -7.11
CA GLU A 81 7.69 10.51 -7.27
C GLU A 81 8.41 10.41 -5.94
N VAL A 82 9.42 9.54 -5.88
CA VAL A 82 10.33 9.49 -4.74
C VAL A 82 11.40 10.56 -4.95
N LYS A 83 11.33 11.63 -4.17
CA LYS A 83 12.25 12.76 -4.26
C LYS A 83 13.44 12.59 -3.33
N ASP A 84 14.56 13.19 -3.69
CA ASP A 84 15.71 13.28 -2.80
C ASP A 84 15.34 14.15 -1.59
N PRO A 85 15.52 13.67 -0.34
CA PRO A 85 15.16 14.43 0.84
C PRO A 85 15.99 15.71 1.03
N VAL A 86 17.16 15.80 0.39
CA VAL A 86 18.03 16.99 0.41
C VAL A 86 17.75 17.92 -0.77
N ASP A 87 17.33 17.37 -1.91
CA ASP A 87 17.02 18.13 -3.12
C ASP A 87 15.68 17.69 -3.75
N GLN A 88 14.60 18.40 -3.42
CA GLN A 88 13.25 18.07 -3.91
C GLN A 88 13.06 18.26 -5.42
N ALA A 89 14.00 18.89 -6.13
CA ALA A 89 13.95 18.96 -7.59
C ALA A 89 14.42 17.65 -8.24
N ARG A 90 15.15 16.81 -7.49
CA ARG A 90 15.68 15.54 -7.96
C ARG A 90 14.72 14.39 -7.65
N VAL A 91 14.28 13.70 -8.70
CA VAL A 91 13.51 12.44 -8.60
C VAL A 91 14.48 11.26 -8.56
N LEU A 92 14.44 10.49 -7.48
CA LEU A 92 15.24 9.27 -7.28
C LEU A 92 14.57 8.05 -7.90
N ASP A 93 13.25 7.95 -7.81
CA ASP A 93 12.47 6.88 -8.43
C ASP A 93 11.01 7.30 -8.65
N VAL A 94 10.23 6.48 -9.34
CA VAL A 94 8.80 6.65 -9.55
C VAL A 94 8.08 5.35 -9.21
N TRP A 95 7.20 5.41 -8.22
CA TRP A 95 6.38 4.30 -7.79
C TRP A 95 5.02 4.33 -8.47
N HIS A 96 4.49 3.14 -8.75
CA HIS A 96 3.16 2.94 -9.33
C HIS A 96 2.37 2.15 -8.31
N GLU A 97 1.56 2.87 -7.53
CA GLU A 97 0.87 2.35 -6.36
C GLU A 97 -0.58 2.00 -6.68
N VAL A 98 -1.06 0.90 -6.13
CA VAL A 98 -2.46 0.49 -6.16
C VAL A 98 -2.92 0.28 -4.73
N THR A 99 -4.00 0.96 -4.36
CA THR A 99 -4.59 0.87 -3.03
C THR A 99 -5.84 0.01 -3.07
N TYR A 100 -5.93 -0.93 -2.15
CA TYR A 100 -7.05 -1.83 -1.97
C TYR A 100 -7.76 -1.54 -0.66
N ARG A 101 -9.08 -1.80 -0.62
CA ARG A 101 -9.88 -1.65 0.60
C ARG A 101 -10.84 -2.83 0.80
N LYS A 102 -11.14 -3.11 2.06
CA LYS A 102 -12.19 -4.05 2.47
C LYS A 102 -12.97 -3.45 3.63
N ALA A 103 -14.28 -3.30 3.44
CA ALA A 103 -15.20 -2.91 4.51
C ALA A 103 -15.54 -4.13 5.36
N LEU A 104 -15.61 -3.93 6.68
CA LEU A 104 -15.79 -4.97 7.69
C LEU A 104 -16.82 -4.50 8.71
N THR A 105 -17.45 -5.44 9.38
CA THR A 105 -18.45 -5.13 10.42
C THR A 105 -17.94 -5.40 11.83
N ALA A 106 -16.81 -6.11 11.96
CA ALA A 106 -16.27 -6.52 13.25
C ALA A 106 -14.75 -6.27 13.36
N VAL A 107 -14.30 -5.94 14.58
CA VAL A 107 -12.90 -5.57 14.87
C VAL A 107 -11.97 -6.77 14.81
N ASP A 108 -12.42 -7.94 15.23
CA ASP A 108 -11.67 -9.19 15.13
C ASP A 108 -11.38 -9.58 13.68
N GLU A 109 -12.35 -9.39 12.77
CA GLU A 109 -12.12 -9.51 11.33
C GLU A 109 -11.06 -8.51 10.85
N ALA A 110 -11.14 -7.25 11.28
CA ALA A 110 -10.16 -6.24 10.90
C ALA A 110 -8.74 -6.57 11.38
N VAL A 111 -8.59 -7.14 12.58
CA VAL A 111 -7.29 -7.60 13.07
C VAL A 111 -6.75 -8.74 12.21
N ALA A 112 -7.59 -9.69 11.80
CA ALA A 112 -7.18 -10.79 10.93
C ALA A 112 -6.73 -10.28 9.54
N GLU A 113 -7.48 -9.33 8.97
CA GLU A 113 -7.16 -8.74 7.68
C GLU A 113 -5.93 -7.84 7.72
N VAL A 114 -5.71 -7.09 8.81
CA VAL A 114 -4.46 -6.34 9.01
C VAL A 114 -3.26 -7.29 9.04
N ARG A 115 -3.35 -8.42 9.76
CA ARG A 115 -2.24 -9.41 9.79
C ARG A 115 -1.94 -9.96 8.41
N TRP A 116 -2.98 -10.37 7.69
CA TRP A 116 -2.81 -10.85 6.31
C TRP A 116 -2.17 -9.78 5.42
N ALA A 117 -2.67 -8.55 5.48
CA ALA A 117 -2.12 -7.45 4.70
C ALA A 117 -0.66 -7.18 5.06
N LEU A 118 -0.27 -7.26 6.34
CA LEU A 118 1.13 -7.11 6.76
C LEU A 118 2.02 -8.22 6.17
N ASP A 119 1.56 -9.47 6.15
CA ASP A 119 2.32 -10.60 5.62
C ASP A 119 2.50 -10.58 4.07
N LEU A 120 1.76 -9.73 3.36
CA LEU A 120 1.93 -9.55 1.92
C LEU A 120 3.26 -8.86 1.57
N GLU A 121 3.97 -9.43 0.60
CA GLU A 121 5.02 -8.72 -0.15
C GLU A 121 4.35 -7.66 -1.06
N LYS A 122 4.26 -6.43 -0.56
CA LYS A 122 3.57 -5.31 -1.23
C LYS A 122 4.40 -4.68 -2.34
N TYR A 123 5.68 -5.03 -2.43
CA TYR A 123 6.55 -4.57 -3.50
C TYR A 123 6.69 -5.65 -4.57
N VAL A 124 6.14 -5.34 -5.75
CA VAL A 124 6.12 -6.24 -6.90
C VAL A 124 7.34 -5.99 -7.77
N LYS A 125 8.22 -6.98 -7.86
CA LYS A 125 9.38 -6.98 -8.77
C LYS A 125 8.94 -7.28 -10.22
N PRO A 126 9.68 -6.83 -11.24
CA PRO A 126 9.41 -7.16 -12.65
C PRO A 126 9.63 -8.62 -13.00
#